data_AF-A0A512NH73-F1
#
_entry.id   AF-A0A512NH73-F1
#
_cell.length_a   1.000
_cell.length_b   1.000
_cell.length_c   1.000
_cell.angle_alpha   90.00
_cell.angle_beta   90.00
_cell.angle_gamma   90.00
#
_symmetry.space_group_name_H-M   'P 1'
#
loop_
_entity.id
_entity.type
_entity.pdbx_description
1 polymer ?
#
loop_
_entity_poly.entity_id
_entity_poly.type
_entity_poly.pdbx_seq_one_letter_code
_entity_poly.pdbx_strand_id
1 'polypeptide(L)' 'MAQVIESCFICDGRYRILWVKAVGPHPQRIIEIEDIDGRARFHGSGADLARLAFSIKRAQAKVQPQGHTGP' A
#
# COMPACT_ATOMS: atom_id res chain seq x y z
N MET A 1 -19.93 15.33 -8.37
CA MET A 1 -19.44 14.11 -7.69
C MET A 1 -18.12 14.43 -7.02
N ALA A 2 -18.04 14.41 -5.69
CA ALA A 2 -16.79 14.60 -4.97
C ALA A 2 -16.03 13.27 -4.92
N GLN A 3 -14.74 13.28 -5.24
CA GLN A 3 -13.82 12.16 -5.04
C GLN A 3 -12.78 12.63 -4.02
N VAL A 4 -12.51 11.80 -3.02
CA VAL A 4 -11.50 12.12 -1.99
C VAL A 4 -10.26 11.31 -2.30
N ILE A 5 -9.13 11.99 -2.48
CA ILE A 5 -7.82 11.34 -2.52
C ILE A 5 -7.33 11.23 -1.09
N GLU A 6 -7.04 10.01 -0.68
CA GLU A 6 -6.49 9.69 0.62
C GLU A 6 -5.15 8.97 0.40
N SER A 7 -4.28 9.03 1.40
CA SER A 7 -3.03 8.28 1.39
C SER A 7 -2.76 7.64 2.73
N CYS A 8 -2.16 6.46 2.74
CA CYS A 8 -1.55 5.89 3.93
C CYS A 8 -0.10 5.50 3.70
N PHE A 9 0.59 5.22 4.80
CA PHE A 9 1.92 4.63 4.79
C PHE A 9 1.86 3.18 5.27
N ILE A 10 2.71 2.34 4.68
CA ILE A 10 2.91 0.95 5.09
C ILE A 10 4.42 0.69 5.27
N CYS A 11 4.76 -0.44 5.90
CA CYS A 11 6.15 -0.87 6.05
C CYS A 11 7.02 0.21 6.72
N ASP A 12 6.60 0.60 7.93
CA ASP A 12 7.28 1.61 8.75
C ASP A 12 7.52 2.96 8.07
N GLY A 13 6.66 3.31 7.11
CA GLY A 13 6.75 4.58 6.37
C GLY A 13 7.40 4.47 5.00
N ARG A 14 8.01 3.32 4.67
CA ARG A 14 8.77 3.17 3.43
C ARG A 14 7.90 3.29 2.17
N TYR A 15 6.67 2.78 2.19
CA TYR A 15 5.79 2.89 1.04
C TYR A 15 4.58 3.75 1.36
N ARG A 16 4.27 4.70 0.47
CA ARG A 16 3.04 5.49 0.50
C ARG A 16 2.08 4.95 -0.54
N ILE A 17 0.84 4.67 -0.14
CA ILE A 17 -0.23 4.24 -1.05
C ILE A 17 -1.22 5.39 -1.17
N LEU A 18 -1.55 5.77 -2.40
CA LEU A 18 -2.61 6.73 -2.69
C LEU A 18 -3.82 5.98 -3.22
N TRP A 19 -5.00 6.30 -2.70
CA TRP A 19 -6.26 5.78 -3.19
C TRP A 19 -7.28 6.88 -3.40
N VAL A 20 -8.17 6.64 -4.34
CA VAL A 20 -9.37 7.44 -4.55
C VAL A 20 -10.55 6.73 -3.91
N LYS A 21 -11.27 7.46 -3.06
CA LYS A 21 -12.55 7.06 -2.51
C LYS A 21 -13.63 7.90 -3.17
N ALA A 22 -14.58 7.23 -3.82
CA ALA A 22 -15.79 7.91 -4.27
C ALA A 22 -16.65 8.25 -3.05
N VAL A 23 -17.25 9.44 -3.03
CA VAL A 23 -18.32 9.77 -2.08
C VAL A 23 -19.60 9.06 -2.57
N GLY A 24 -19.67 7.74 -2.39
CA GLY A 24 -20.74 6.87 -2.87
C GLY A 24 -20.41 5.37 -2.70
N PRO A 25 -21.26 4.44 -3.19
CA PRO A 25 -21.08 3.00 -3.01
C PRO A 25 -19.94 2.39 -3.85
N HIS A 26 -19.17 3.22 -4.57
CA HIS A 26 -18.10 2.72 -5.41
C HIS A 26 -16.89 2.33 -4.54
N PRO A 27 -16.25 1.19 -4.84
CA PRO A 27 -15.13 0.69 -4.04
C PRO A 27 -13.93 1.64 -4.10
N GLN A 28 -13.20 1.73 -2.99
CA GLN A 28 -11.90 2.40 -2.96
C GLN A 28 -10.97 1.77 -4.00
N ARG A 29 -10.22 2.61 -4.71
CA ARG A 29 -9.26 2.17 -5.73
C ARG A 29 -7.90 2.79 -5.48
N ILE A 30 -6.86 1.96 -5.45
CA ILE A 30 -5.47 2.44 -5.42
C ILE A 30 -5.13 3.03 -6.79
N ILE A 31 -4.48 4.19 -6.77
CA ILE A 31 -4.09 4.94 -7.97
C ILE A 31 -2.57 5.07 -8.11
N GLU A 32 -1.83 5.00 -7.00
CA GLU A 32 -0.37 5.09 -7.00
C GLU A 32 0.22 4.42 -5.75
N ILE A 33 1.43 3.88 -5.89
CA ILE A 33 2.28 3.46 -4.77
C ILE A 33 3.64 4.11 -4.98
N GLU A 34 4.18 4.75 -3.94
CA GLU A 34 5.51 5.37 -3.93
C GLU A 34 6.41 4.63 -2.91
N ASP A 35 7.60 4.18 -3.33
CA ASP A 35 8.70 3.81 -2.42
C ASP A 35 9.46 5.09 -2.08
N ILE A 36 9.30 5.56 -0.84
CA ILE A 36 9.86 6.81 -0.33
C ILE A 36 11.38 6.74 -0.30
N ASP A 37 11.93 5.60 0.10
CA ASP A 37 13.39 5.41 0.20
C ASP A 37 14.00 5.27 -1.19
N GLY A 38 13.35 4.46 -2.04
CA GLY A 38 13.80 4.20 -3.40
C GLY A 38 13.52 5.32 -4.39
N ARG A 39 12.73 6.34 -4.01
CA ARG A 39 12.16 7.38 -4.88
C ARG A 39 11.50 6.81 -6.15
N ALA A 40 10.92 5.61 -6.02
CA ALA A 40 10.28 4.90 -7.13
C ALA A 40 8.77 5.07 -7.04
N ARG A 41 8.12 5.29 -8.18
CA ARG A 41 6.66 5.36 -8.29
C ARG A 41 6.15 4.23 -9.15
N PHE A 42 5.14 3.54 -8.64
CA PHE A 42 4.48 2.44 -9.32
C PHE A 42 3.10 2.91 -9.78
N HIS A 43 2.88 2.79 -11.08
CA HIS A 43 1.61 3.09 -11.74
C HIS A 43 1.05 1.80 -12.36
N GLY A 44 -0.27 1.75 -12.55
CA GLY A 44 -0.91 0.59 -13.16
C GLY A 44 -2.42 0.58 -12.96
N SER A 45 -3.04 -0.56 -13.27
CA SER A 45 -4.44 -0.77 -12.93
C SER A 45 -4.60 -0.80 -11.39
N GLY A 46 -5.80 -0.45 -10.90
CA GLY A 46 -6.05 -0.51 -9.45
C GLY A 46 -5.88 -1.91 -8.88
N ALA A 47 -6.14 -2.95 -9.70
CA ALA A 47 -5.94 -4.34 -9.32
C ALA A 47 -4.46 -4.71 -9.22
N ASP A 48 -3.62 -4.24 -10.15
CA ASP A 48 -2.18 -4.51 -10.12
C ASP A 48 -1.51 -3.80 -8.93
N LEU A 49 -1.89 -2.55 -8.67
CA LEU A 49 -1.42 -1.82 -7.51
C LEU A 49 -1.88 -2.48 -6.19
N ALA A 50 -3.12 -2.98 -6.13
CA ALA A 50 -3.58 -3.74 -4.95
C ALA A 50 -2.78 -5.03 -4.74
N ARG A 51 -2.47 -5.78 -5.81
CA ARG A 51 -1.61 -6.98 -5.76
C ARG A 51 -0.19 -6.64 -5.31
N LEU A 52 0.37 -5.53 -5.81
CA LEU A 52 1.69 -5.05 -5.41
C LEU A 52 1.73 -4.68 -3.92
N ALA A 53 0.77 -3.86 -3.46
CA ALA A 53 0.65 -3.49 -2.05
C ALA A 53 0.53 -4.72 -1.14
N PHE A 54 -0.28 -5.71 -1.53
CA PHE A 54 -0.40 -6.97 -0.81
C PHE A 54 0.93 -7.74 -0.76
N SER A 55 1.65 -7.80 -1.88
CA SER A 55 2.94 -8.49 -1.98
C SER A 55 4.01 -7.82 -1.11
N ILE A 56 4.05 -6.48 -1.09
CA ILE A 56 4.95 -5.69 -0.25
C ILE A 56 4.68 -5.95 1.24
N LYS A 57 3.41 -5.88 1.67
CA LYS A 57 3.02 -6.18 3.06
C LYS A 57 3.42 -7.60 3.47
N ARG A 58 3.19 -8.57 2.59
CA ARG A 58 3.56 -9.97 2.83
C ARG A 58 5.07 -10.16 2.93
N ALA A 59 5.85 -9.47 2.10
CA ALA A 59 7.31 -9.54 2.15
C ALA A 59 7.84 -9.01 3.49
N GLN A 60 7.31 -7.89 3.99
CA GLN A 60 7.69 -7.37 5.31
C GLN A 60 7.32 -8.31 6.46
N ALA A 61 6.13 -8.93 6.41
CA ALA A 61 5.71 -9.90 7.42
C ALA A 61 6.64 -11.14 7.50
N LYS A 62 7.33 -11.49 6.40
CA LYS A 62 8.33 -12.57 6.39
C LYS A 62 9.71 -12.12 6.88
N VAL A 63 10.02 -10.83 6.81
CA VAL A 63 11.32 -10.26 7.20
C VAL A 63 11.36 -9.95 8.70
N GLN A 64 10.21 -9.75 9.35
CA GLN A 64 10.16 -9.76 10.82
C GLN A 64 10.47 -11.19 11.31
N PRO A 65 11.62 -11.44 11.98
CA PRO A 65 11.81 -12.70 12.65
C PRO A 65 10.74 -12.77 13.74
N GLN A 66 9.97 -13.85 13.75
CA GLN A 66 9.26 -14.23 14.97
C GLN A 66 10.34 -14.32 16.05
N GLY A 67 10.34 -13.35 16.97
CA GLY A 67 11.18 -13.37 18.15
C GLY A 67 10.92 -14.71 18.81
N HIS A 68 11.93 -15.57 18.75
CA HIS A 68 11.95 -16.85 19.43
C HIS A 68 11.84 -16.55 20.93
N THR A 69 10.64 -16.70 21.48
CA THR A 69 10.47 -16.86 22.93
C THR A 69 11.07 -18.22 23.26
N GLY A 70 12.36 -18.22 23.57
CA GLY A 70 13.03 -19.35 24.18
C GLY A 70 12.45 -19.61 25.58
N PRO A 71 12.56 -20.87 26.06
CA PRO A 71 11.82 -21.42 27.20
C PRO A 71 12.10 -20.73 28.54
#